data_AF-A0A920MER7-F1
#
_entry.id   AF-A0A920MER7-F1
#
_cell.length_a   1.000
_cell.length_b   1.000
_cell.length_c   1.000
_cell.angle_alpha   90.00
_cell.angle_beta   90.00
_cell.angle_gamma   90.00
#
_symmetry.space_group_name_H-M   'P 1'
#
loop_
_entity.id
_entity.type
_entity.pdbx_description
1 polymer ?
#
loop_
_entity_poly.entity_id
_entity_poly.type
_entity_poly.pdbx_seq_one_letter_code
_entity_poly.pdbx_strand_id
1 'polypeptide(L)'
;MCALIHDIGDVLTPHNHPDLAAAVLKPFVSEENHWMVAHHDVFQGYYFWHHLGGNRNARDAFEGHEFYDHCEEFCRLYDAPAFDSSYDSNPLEHYIP
;
A
#
# COMPACT_ATOMS: atom_id res chain seq x y z
N MET A 1 8.05 8.42 -1.93
CA MET A 1 8.77 7.46 -1.07
C MET A 1 7.93 6.22 -0.81
N CYS A 2 6.82 6.28 -0.07
CA CYS A 2 6.02 5.08 0.27
C CYS A 2 5.57 4.25 -0.95
N ALA A 3 5.19 4.89 -2.07
CA ALA A 3 4.90 4.15 -3.32
C ALA A 3 6.03 3.20 -3.77
N LEU A 4 7.29 3.54 -3.52
CA LEU A 4 8.44 2.70 -3.88
C LEU A 4 8.66 1.51 -2.93
N ILE A 5 8.22 1.60 -1.67
CA ILE A 5 8.65 0.69 -0.59
C ILE A 5 7.52 0.19 0.32
N HIS A 6 6.25 0.46 -0.01
CA HIS A 6 5.09 -0.01 0.76
C HIS A 6 5.03 -1.55 0.85
N ASP A 7 5.49 -2.24 -0.20
CA ASP A 7 5.56 -3.72 -0.27
C ASP A 7 6.92 -4.31 0.12
N ILE A 8 7.84 -3.56 0.74
CA ILE A 8 9.19 -4.08 1.09
C ILE A 8 9.13 -5.32 2.02
N GLY A 9 7.99 -5.55 2.69
CA GLY A 9 7.77 -6.72 3.53
C GLY A 9 7.43 -8.01 2.78
N ASP A 10 7.05 -7.97 1.50
CA ASP A 10 6.48 -9.12 0.77
C ASP A 10 7.37 -10.36 0.79
N VAL A 11 8.67 -10.16 0.61
CA VAL A 11 9.64 -11.25 0.52
C VAL A 11 9.78 -11.99 1.85
N LEU A 12 9.57 -11.30 2.97
CA LEU A 12 9.80 -11.84 4.31
C LEU A 12 8.50 -12.30 4.99
N THR A 13 7.40 -11.59 4.76
CA THR A 13 6.13 -11.78 5.47
C THR A 13 4.93 -11.55 4.55
N PRO A 14 4.71 -12.38 3.52
CA PRO A 14 3.69 -12.12 2.49
C PRO A 14 2.24 -12.14 2.99
N HIS A 15 2.00 -12.64 4.21
CA HIS A 15 0.66 -12.65 4.82
C HIS A 15 0.37 -11.42 5.69
N ASN A 16 1.39 -10.61 5.99
CA ASN A 16 1.28 -9.42 6.81
C ASN A 16 2.40 -8.42 6.48
N HIS A 17 2.75 -8.31 5.20
CA HIS A 17 3.80 -7.43 4.71
C HIS A 17 3.61 -5.95 5.08
N PRO A 18 2.37 -5.37 5.17
CA PRO A 18 2.21 -4.01 5.65
C PRO A 18 2.73 -3.82 7.08
N ASP A 19 2.63 -4.82 7.96
CA ASP A 19 3.12 -4.70 9.35
C ASP A 19 4.64 -4.47 9.37
N LEU A 20 5.37 -5.27 8.56
CA LEU A 20 6.81 -5.17 8.47
C LEU A 20 7.23 -3.86 7.81
N ALA A 21 6.57 -3.47 6.71
CA ALA A 21 6.85 -2.20 6.03
C ALA A 21 6.58 -1.00 6.96
N ALA A 22 5.43 -0.98 7.65
CA ALA A 22 5.08 0.07 8.60
C ALA A 22 6.09 0.15 9.76
N ALA A 23 6.51 -0.99 10.31
CA ALA A 23 7.51 -1.03 11.37
C ALA A 23 8.86 -0.42 10.94
N VAL A 24 9.29 -0.68 9.71
CA VAL A 24 10.52 -0.10 9.14
C VAL A 24 10.38 1.40 8.90
N LEU A 25 9.23 1.85 8.37
CA LEU A 25 9.04 3.23 7.94
C LEU A 25 8.66 4.19 9.08
N LYS A 26 8.12 3.69 10.19
CA LYS A 26 7.62 4.49 11.32
C LYS A 26 8.50 5.68 11.74
N PRO A 27 9.83 5.58 11.87
CA PRO A 27 10.65 6.72 12.30
C PRO A 27 10.99 7.71 11.17
N PHE A 28 10.60 7.45 9.92
CA PHE A 28 11.04 8.19 8.73
C PHE A 28 9.90 8.90 7.97
N VAL A 29 8.64 8.59 8.27
CA VAL A 29 7.49 9.11 7.53
C VAL A 29 6.47 9.78 8.46
N SER A 30 5.57 10.59 7.89
CA SER A 30 4.44 11.18 8.63
C SER A 30 3.49 10.12 9.17
N GLU A 31 2.70 10.46 10.18
CA GLU A 31 1.66 9.57 10.73
C GLU A 31 0.68 9.11 9.65
N GLU A 32 0.28 10.02 8.76
CA GLU A 32 -0.56 9.73 7.60
C GLU A 32 0.05 8.67 6.66
N ASN A 33 1.33 8.80 6.32
CA ASN A 33 2.03 7.84 5.45
C ASN A 33 2.28 6.51 6.16
N HIS A 34 2.60 6.53 7.45
CA HIS A 34 2.74 5.32 8.25
C HIS A 34 1.40 4.57 8.34
N TRP A 35 0.30 5.30 8.57
CA TRP A 35 -1.04 4.73 8.61
C TRP A 35 -1.43 4.12 7.27
N MET A 36 -1.19 4.83 6.16
CA MET A 36 -1.44 4.30 4.82
C MET A 36 -0.65 3.01 4.58
N VAL A 37 0.66 2.98 4.84
CA VAL A 37 1.46 1.76 4.63
C VAL A 37 0.98 0.60 5.50
N ALA A 38 0.52 0.87 6.73
CA ALA A 38 0.01 -0.17 7.62
C ALA A 38 -1.35 -0.77 7.17
N HIS A 39 -2.10 -0.12 6.29
CA HIS A 39 -3.45 -0.54 5.90
C HIS A 39 -3.67 -0.68 4.39
N HIS A 40 -2.64 -0.37 3.57
CA HIS A 40 -2.78 -0.34 2.12
C HIS A 40 -3.25 -1.67 1.53
N ASP A 41 -2.87 -2.80 2.14
CA ASP A 41 -3.28 -4.14 1.71
C ASP A 41 -4.81 -4.32 1.72
N VAL A 42 -5.47 -3.83 2.79
CA VAL A 42 -6.92 -3.88 2.92
C VAL A 42 -7.61 -2.96 1.91
N PHE A 43 -7.01 -1.81 1.63
CA PHE A 43 -7.54 -0.84 0.66
C PHE A 43 -7.35 -1.31 -0.79
N GLN A 44 -6.19 -1.90 -1.11
CA GLN A 44 -5.88 -2.54 -2.39
C GLN A 44 -6.84 -3.72 -2.65
N GLY A 45 -7.25 -4.43 -1.60
CA GLY A 45 -8.25 -5.49 -1.65
C GLY A 45 -9.56 -5.12 -2.36
N TYR A 46 -9.93 -3.84 -2.39
CA TYR A 46 -11.07 -3.34 -3.14
C TYR A 46 -11.04 -3.70 -4.63
N TYR A 47 -9.84 -3.77 -5.20
CA TYR A 47 -9.63 -3.99 -6.63
C TYR A 47 -9.65 -5.47 -7.02
N PHE A 48 -9.31 -6.42 -6.14
CA PHE A 48 -9.15 -7.82 -6.55
C PHE A 48 -9.73 -8.89 -5.62
N TRP A 49 -10.01 -8.63 -4.34
CA TRP A 49 -10.46 -9.69 -3.43
C TRP A 49 -11.77 -10.35 -3.84
N HIS A 50 -12.68 -9.63 -4.50
CA HIS A 50 -13.92 -10.19 -5.02
C HIS A 50 -13.70 -11.24 -6.13
N HIS A 51 -12.56 -11.21 -6.83
CA HIS A 51 -12.16 -12.27 -7.75
C HIS A 51 -11.62 -13.53 -7.03
N LEU A 52 -11.25 -13.40 -5.76
CA LEU A 52 -10.76 -14.48 -4.89
C LEU A 52 -11.83 -14.96 -3.89
N GLY A 53 -13.07 -14.46 -3.98
CA GLY A 53 -14.15 -14.76 -3.03
C GLY A 53 -14.06 -14.01 -1.69
N GLY A 54 -13.15 -13.03 -1.58
CA GLY A 54 -13.01 -12.15 -0.43
C GLY A 54 -13.91 -10.91 -0.47
N ASN A 55 -13.96 -10.18 0.65
CA ASN A 55 -14.77 -8.98 0.78
C ASN A 55 -14.02 -7.74 0.26
N ARG A 56 -14.31 -7.31 -0.98
CA ARG A 56 -13.72 -6.07 -1.55
C ARG A 56 -13.97 -4.80 -0.71
N ASN A 57 -15.02 -4.79 0.12
CA ASN A 57 -15.38 -3.64 0.94
C ASN A 57 -14.82 -3.74 2.37
N ALA A 58 -13.81 -4.58 2.64
CA ALA A 58 -13.26 -4.66 4.00
C ALA A 58 -12.60 -3.36 4.47
N ARG A 59 -12.17 -2.49 3.53
CA ARG A 59 -11.70 -1.13 3.82
C ARG A 59 -12.74 -0.29 4.56
N ASP A 60 -14.03 -0.58 4.41
CA ASP A 60 -15.12 0.19 5.03
C ASP A 60 -15.09 0.11 6.58
N ALA A 61 -14.35 -0.87 7.14
CA ALA A 61 -14.06 -0.94 8.56
C ALA A 61 -13.30 0.28 9.10
N PHE A 62 -12.66 1.06 8.22
CA PHE A 62 -11.90 2.26 8.56
C PHE A 62 -12.64 3.58 8.22
N GLU A 63 -13.90 3.51 7.76
CA GLU A 63 -14.68 4.71 7.44
C GLU A 63 -14.70 5.72 8.60
N GLY A 64 -14.48 7.00 8.28
CA GLY A 64 -14.41 8.09 9.26
C GLY A 64 -13.05 8.28 9.93
N HIS A 65 -12.05 7.44 9.64
CA HIS A 65 -10.66 7.72 10.03
C HIS A 65 -10.11 8.91 9.22
N GLU A 66 -9.34 9.80 9.85
CA GLU A 66 -8.83 11.02 9.21
C GLU A 66 -7.92 10.75 7.99
N PHE A 67 -7.28 9.58 7.95
CA PHE A 67 -6.40 9.14 6.85
C PHE A 67 -7.05 8.15 5.87
N TYR A 68 -8.35 7.90 5.97
CA TYR A 68 -9.06 6.98 5.07
C TYR A 68 -8.88 7.40 3.60
N ASP A 69 -9.19 8.66 3.28
CA ASP A 69 -9.14 9.18 1.92
C ASP A 69 -7.70 9.17 1.36
N HIS A 70 -6.70 9.40 2.22
CA HIS A 70 -5.29 9.33 1.84
C HIS A 70 -4.88 7.91 1.41
N CYS A 71 -5.28 6.88 2.16
CA CYS A 71 -5.00 5.49 1.82
C CYS A 71 -5.78 5.03 0.58
N GLU A 72 -7.05 5.45 0.45
CA GLU A 72 -7.87 5.22 -0.73
C GLU A 72 -7.21 5.80 -1.98
N GLU A 73 -6.80 7.07 -1.91
CA GLU A 73 -6.14 7.76 -3.01
C GLU A 73 -4.82 7.09 -3.37
N PHE A 74 -4.02 6.70 -2.37
CA PHE A 74 -2.78 5.96 -2.58
C PHE A 74 -3.04 4.69 -3.39
N CYS A 75 -3.99 3.86 -2.94
CA CYS A 75 -4.29 2.61 -3.63
C CYS A 75 -4.84 2.83 -5.03
N ARG A 76 -5.66 3.87 -5.22
CA ARG A 76 -6.26 4.22 -6.52
C ARG A 76 -5.25 4.74 -7.53
N LEU A 77 -4.29 5.55 -7.10
CA LEU A 77 -3.36 6.24 -7.99
C LEU A 77 -2.04 5.50 -8.20
N TYR A 78 -1.56 4.77 -7.20
CA TYR A 78 -0.19 4.24 -7.21
C TYR A 78 -0.16 2.71 -7.14
N ASP A 79 -0.84 2.10 -6.19
CA ASP A 79 -0.74 0.65 -5.94
C ASP A 79 -1.53 -0.19 -6.97
N ALA A 80 -2.85 -0.05 -7.02
CA ALA A 80 -3.70 -0.83 -7.92
C ALA A 80 -3.35 -0.73 -9.42
N PRO A 81 -2.90 0.42 -9.98
CA PRO A 81 -2.49 0.48 -11.38
C PRO A 81 -1.08 -0.09 -11.65
N ALA A 82 -0.26 -0.42 -10.65
CA ALA A 82 1.15 -0.83 -10.81
C ALA A 82 1.38 -2.28 -11.28
N PHE A 83 0.38 -2.91 -11.89
CA PHE A 83 0.46 -4.28 -12.43
C PHE A 83 0.66 -4.32 -13.96
N ASP A 84 0.84 -3.18 -14.63
CA ASP A 84 1.13 -3.12 -16.05
C ASP A 84 2.59 -3.53 -16.36
N SER A 85 2.77 -4.76 -16.84
CA SER A 85 4.08 -5.29 -17.24
C SER A 85 4.76 -4.54 -18.38
N SER A 86 4.03 -3.67 -19.10
CA SER A 86 4.57 -2.86 -20.20
C SER A 86 4.99 -1.45 -19.78
N TYR A 87 4.72 -1.06 -18.53
CA TYR A 87 5.09 0.25 -18.01
C TYR A 87 6.61 0.37 -17.83
N ASP A 88 7.19 1.43 -18.38
CA ASP A 88 8.62 1.72 -18.23
C ASP A 88 8.90 2.36 -16.86
N SER A 89 9.41 1.54 -15.94
CA SER A 89 9.75 1.98 -14.58
C SER A 89 11.20 2.46 -14.50
N ASN A 90 11.42 3.56 -13.79
CA ASN A 90 12.77 4.00 -13.45
C ASN A 90 13.52 2.90 -12.66
N PRO A 91 14.83 2.74 -12.87
CA PRO A 91 15.65 1.85 -12.06
C PRO A 91 15.79 2.40 -10.63
N LEU A 92 16.19 1.55 -9.68
CA LEU A 92 16.27 1.93 -8.25
C LEU A 92 17.22 3.10 -8.02
N GLU A 93 18.31 3.19 -8.79
CA GLU A 93 19.32 4.25 -8.72
C GLU A 93 18.74 5.64 -8.96
N HIS A 94 17.61 5.76 -9.68
CA HIS A 94 16.91 7.02 -9.90
C HIS A 94 16.42 7.65 -8.58
N TYR A 95 16.18 6.84 -7.55
CA TYR A 95 15.61 7.27 -6.27
C TYR A 95 16.66 7.45 -5.17
N ILE A 96 17.95 7.24 -5.48
CA ILE A 96 19.07 7.47 -4.56
C ILE A 96 19.46 8.96 -4.64
N PRO A 97 19.69 9.65 -3.49
CA PRO A 97 20.08 11.07 -3.47
C PRO A 97 21.39 11.41 -4.20
#